data_AF-A0A950NB60-F1
#
_entry.id   AF-A0A950NB60-F1
#
_cell.length_a   1.000
_cell.length_b   1.000
_cell.length_c   1.000
_cell.angle_alpha   90.00
_cell.angle_beta   90.00
_cell.angle_gamma   90.00
#
_symmetry.space_group_name_H-M   'P 1'
#
loop_
_entity.id
_entity.type
_entity.pdbx_description
1 polymer ?
#
loop_
_entity_poly.entity_id
_entity_poly.type
_entity_poly.pdbx_seq_one_letter_code
_entity_poly.pdbx_strand_id
1 'polypeptide(L)'
;ANRLLAPLLELPHLPKIRFPPAPFDPRDKLLSVISYAAQRPLVWLDDEFPVEAHAWAAKRAVATLLIDVNPVQGLTRPIIDQSLRWADERERGID
;
A
#
# COMPACT_ATOMS: atom_id res chain seq x y z
N ALA A 1 -13.40 -4.32 -5.87
CA ALA A 1 -14.07 -3.82 -4.66
C ALA A 1 -15.18 -2.81 -4.96
N ASN A 2 -14.89 -1.60 -5.48
CA ASN A 2 -15.89 -0.52 -5.61
C ASN A 2 -17.22 -0.87 -6.30
N ARG A 3 -17.24 -1.80 -7.27
CA ARG A 3 -18.47 -2.19 -7.97
C ARG A 3 -19.35 -3.19 -7.20
N LEU A 4 -18.72 -4.08 -6.43
CA LEU A 4 -19.40 -5.26 -5.85
C LEU A 4 -19.42 -5.24 -4.32
N LEU A 5 -18.33 -4.82 -3.69
CA LEU A 5 -18.18 -4.87 -2.23
C LEU A 5 -18.55 -3.54 -1.56
N ALA A 6 -18.11 -2.41 -2.14
CA ALA A 6 -18.34 -1.11 -1.49
C ALA A 6 -19.83 -0.80 -1.25
N PRO A 7 -20.77 -1.06 -2.18
CA PRO A 7 -22.19 -0.85 -1.93
C PRO A 7 -22.77 -1.77 -0.84
N LEU A 8 -22.28 -3.01 -0.75
CA LEU A 8 -22.73 -3.98 0.26
C LEU A 8 -22.26 -3.63 1.67
N LEU A 9 -21.11 -2.97 1.78
CA LEU A 9 -20.48 -2.58 3.03
C LEU A 9 -20.70 -1.10 3.37
N GLU A 10 -21.54 -0.41 2.59
CA GLU A 10 -21.80 1.03 2.71
C GLU A 10 -20.53 1.90 2.70
N LEU A 11 -19.50 1.44 1.98
CA LEU A 11 -18.25 2.16 1.82
C LEU A 11 -18.39 3.22 0.72
N PRO A 12 -17.74 4.39 0.88
CA PRO A 12 -17.64 5.35 -0.22
C PRO A 12 -16.86 4.74 -1.38
N HIS A 13 -16.97 5.36 -2.57
CA HIS A 13 -16.14 4.96 -3.69
C HIS A 13 -14.66 5.21 -3.35
N LEU A 14 -13.89 4.13 -3.20
CA LEU A 14 -12.49 4.23 -2.80
C LEU A 14 -11.61 4.70 -3.97
N PRO A 15 -10.57 5.51 -3.71
CA PRO A 15 -9.58 5.84 -4.74
C PRO A 15 -8.89 4.56 -5.22
N LYS A 16 -8.52 4.54 -6.50
CA LYS A 16 -7.78 3.43 -7.11
C LYS A 16 -6.67 3.95 -8.00
N ILE A 17 -5.56 3.22 -8.02
CA ILE A 17 -4.54 3.34 -9.05
C ILE A 17 -4.72 2.20 -10.06
N ARG A 18 -4.26 2.40 -11.29
CA ARG A 18 -4.32 1.38 -12.33
C ARG A 18 -2.95 0.72 -12.44
N PHE A 19 -2.93 -0.60 -12.39
CA PHE A 19 -1.79 -1.41 -12.78
C PHE A 19 -1.90 -1.80 -14.26
N PRO A 20 -0.83 -2.35 -14.86
CA PRO A 20 -0.90 -2.92 -16.20
C PRO A 20 -2.02 -3.98 -16.33
N PRO A 21 -2.52 -4.21 -17.56
CA PRO A 21 -3.50 -5.28 -17.79
C PRO A 21 -2.87 -6.65 -17.50
N ALA A 22 -3.65 -7.54 -16.88
CA ALA A 22 -3.20 -8.91 -16.61
C ALA A 22 -3.12 -9.75 -17.91
N PRO A 23 -2.18 -10.71 -17.99
CA PRO A 23 -1.15 -11.00 -16.98
C PRO A 23 -0.01 -9.95 -17.01
N PHE A 24 0.53 -9.62 -15.83
CA PHE A 24 1.71 -8.75 -15.68
C PHE A 24 2.60 -9.28 -14.56
N ASP A 25 3.89 -8.91 -14.57
CA ASP A 25 4.85 -9.31 -13.55
C ASP A 25 4.61 -8.48 -12.28
N PRO A 26 4.63 -9.06 -11.06
CA PRO A 26 4.42 -8.31 -9.81
C PRO A 26 5.30 -7.04 -9.69
N ARG A 27 6.50 -7.04 -10.30
CA ARG A 27 7.39 -5.88 -10.39
C ARG A 27 6.79 -4.69 -11.12
N ASP A 28 5.88 -4.93 -12.06
CA ASP A 28 5.25 -3.88 -12.85
C ASP A 28 4.26 -3.03 -12.02
N LYS A 29 3.82 -3.52 -10.84
CA LYS A 29 3.05 -2.72 -9.86
C LYS A 29 3.87 -1.52 -9.38
N LEU A 30 5.18 -1.71 -9.20
CA LEU A 30 6.06 -0.77 -8.52
C LEU A 30 6.06 0.62 -9.18
N LEU A 31 6.13 0.69 -10.52
CA LEU A 31 6.13 1.98 -11.24
C LEU A 31 4.86 2.79 -11.00
N SER A 32 3.70 2.10 -10.93
CA SER A 32 2.42 2.74 -10.66
C SER A 32 2.35 3.27 -9.23
N VAL A 33 2.89 2.51 -8.26
CA VAL A 33 2.98 2.93 -6.86
C VAL A 33 3.94 4.11 -6.69
N ILE A 34 5.10 4.08 -7.34
CA ILE A 34 6.08 5.18 -7.34
C ILE A 34 5.41 6.48 -7.81
N SER A 35 4.74 6.42 -8.97
CA SER A 35 4.08 7.58 -9.56
C SER A 35 2.99 8.13 -8.64
N TYR A 36 2.17 7.25 -8.06
CA TYR A 36 1.09 7.65 -7.16
C TYR A 36 1.60 8.21 -5.83
N ALA A 37 2.60 7.58 -5.23
CA ALA A 37 3.16 7.98 -3.94
C ALA A 37 3.88 9.32 -4.04
N ALA A 38 4.56 9.59 -5.16
CA ALA A 38 5.30 10.83 -5.41
C ALA A 38 6.18 11.20 -4.19
N GLN A 39 5.93 12.35 -3.56
CA GLN A 39 6.65 12.82 -2.37
C GLN A 39 5.88 12.61 -1.05
N ARG A 40 4.81 11.79 -1.06
CA ARG A 40 4.01 11.51 0.14
C ARG A 40 4.53 10.26 0.86
N PRO A 41 4.60 10.25 2.20
CA PRO A 41 4.79 9.02 2.96
C PRO A 41 3.76 7.95 2.57
N LEU A 42 4.16 6.68 2.59
CA LEU A 42 3.31 5.57 2.14
C LEU A 42 3.47 4.36 3.06
N VAL A 43 2.35 3.76 3.44
CA VAL A 43 2.29 2.35 3.83
C VAL A 43 1.74 1.55 2.64
N TRP A 44 2.46 0.53 2.19
CA TRP A 44 2.01 -0.39 1.15
C TRP A 44 1.84 -1.78 1.77
N LEU A 45 0.60 -2.28 1.73
CA LEU A 45 0.20 -3.62 2.12
C LEU A 45 0.03 -4.45 0.85
N ASP A 46 0.77 -5.54 0.69
CA ASP A 46 0.66 -6.46 -0.43
C ASP A 46 1.06 -7.86 0.07
N ASP A 47 0.50 -8.90 -0.54
CA ASP A 47 0.88 -10.29 -0.28
C ASP A 47 2.09 -10.73 -1.10
N GLU A 48 2.49 -9.91 -2.07
CA GLU A 48 3.60 -10.20 -2.97
C GLU A 48 4.47 -8.96 -3.22
N PHE A 49 5.57 -8.86 -2.48
CA PHE A 49 6.63 -7.88 -2.73
C PHE A 49 7.81 -8.48 -3.49
N PRO A 50 8.16 -7.92 -4.66
CA PRO A 50 9.43 -8.26 -5.30
C PRO A 50 10.60 -7.55 -4.59
N VAL A 51 11.82 -8.06 -4.79
CA VAL A 51 13.06 -7.50 -4.21
C VAL A 51 13.22 -6.01 -4.55
N GLU A 52 12.81 -5.62 -5.75
CA GLU A 52 12.83 -4.25 -6.25
C GLU A 52 11.97 -3.31 -5.40
N ALA A 53 10.85 -3.77 -4.84
CA ALA A 53 10.01 -2.96 -3.96
C ALA A 53 10.72 -2.66 -2.64
N HIS A 54 11.38 -3.67 -2.03
CA HIS A 54 12.20 -3.46 -0.83
C HIS A 54 13.38 -2.53 -1.12
N ALA A 55 14.09 -2.75 -2.23
CA ALA A 55 15.22 -1.91 -2.63
C ALA A 55 14.81 -0.46 -2.89
N TRP A 56 13.64 -0.25 -3.50
CA TRP A 56 13.07 1.08 -3.70
C TRP A 56 12.70 1.75 -2.38
N ALA A 57 11.96 1.05 -1.51
CA ALA A 57 11.53 1.59 -0.22
C ALA A 57 12.73 1.99 0.66
N ALA A 58 13.79 1.18 0.69
CA ALA A 58 15.01 1.46 1.45
C ALA A 58 15.80 2.67 0.93
N LYS A 59 15.72 2.97 -0.38
CA LYS A 59 16.44 4.09 -1.02
C LYS A 59 15.61 5.38 -1.10
N ARG A 60 14.29 5.30 -0.91
CA ARG A 60 13.40 6.44 -1.05
C ARG A 60 13.60 7.42 0.10
N ALA A 61 13.84 8.70 -0.23
CA ALA A 61 14.03 9.76 0.76
C ALA A 61 12.78 10.02 1.63
N VAL A 62 11.60 9.72 1.09
CA VAL A 62 10.33 9.85 1.81
C VAL A 62 9.96 8.52 2.44
N ALA A 63 9.58 8.57 3.73
CA ALA A 63 9.28 7.39 4.53
C ALA A 63 8.30 6.44 3.84
N THR A 64 8.69 5.16 3.77
CA THR A 64 7.89 4.09 3.17
C THR A 64 7.91 2.88 4.09
N LEU A 65 6.74 2.33 4.40
CA LEU A 65 6.59 1.07 5.11
C LEU A 65 5.98 0.04 4.17
N LEU A 66 6.63 -1.11 4.06
CA LEU A 66 6.08 -2.28 3.39
C LEU A 66 5.64 -3.26 4.49
N ILE A 67 4.44 -3.81 4.37
CA ILE A 67 3.95 -4.87 5.26
C ILE A 67 3.41 -6.02 4.41
N ASP A 68 4.06 -7.18 4.52
CA ASP A 68 3.59 -8.41 3.90
C ASP A 68 2.26 -8.85 4.51
N VAL A 69 1.29 -9.13 3.64
CA VAL A 69 -0.01 -9.65 4.03
C VAL A 69 -0.06 -11.14 3.69
N ASN A 70 -0.42 -11.98 4.66
CA ASN A 70 -0.69 -13.38 4.36
C ASN A 70 -2.03 -13.47 3.58
N PRO A 71 -2.04 -13.98 2.34
CA PRO A 71 -3.26 -14.00 1.51
C PRO A 71 -4.37 -14.90 2.07
N VAL A 72 -4.02 -15.89 2.90
CA VAL A 72 -4.98 -16.79 3.56
C VAL A 72 -5.67 -16.11 4.74
N GLN A 73 -4.95 -15.22 5.44
CA GLN A 73 -5.48 -14.51 6.61
C GLN A 73 -6.09 -13.15 6.26
N GLY A 74 -5.63 -12.53 5.17
CA GLY A 74 -6.02 -11.19 4.76
C GLY A 74 -5.52 -10.10 5.72
N LEU A 75 -6.21 -8.96 5.71
CA LEU A 75 -5.88 -7.82 6.57
C LEU A 75 -6.34 -8.09 8.00
N THR A 76 -5.38 -8.24 8.90
CA THR A 76 -5.63 -8.48 10.33
C THR A 76 -5.61 -7.19 11.13
N ARG A 77 -6.22 -7.20 12.32
CA ARG A 77 -6.21 -6.05 13.22
C ARG A 77 -4.78 -5.58 13.57
N PRO A 78 -3.82 -6.46 13.88
CA PRO A 78 -2.42 -6.06 14.09
C PRO A 78 -1.78 -5.31 12.91
N ILE A 79 -2.04 -5.73 11.66
CA ILE A 79 -1.51 -5.06 10.45
C ILE A 79 -2.07 -3.64 10.34
N ILE A 80 -3.37 -3.48 10.58
CA ILE A 80 -4.02 -2.16 10.55
C ILE A 80 -3.50 -1.26 11.67
N ASP A 81 -3.39 -1.79 12.90
CA ASP A 81 -2.89 -1.01 14.03
C ASP A 81 -1.42 -0.60 13.84
N GLN A 82 -0.58 -1.43 13.20
CA GLN A 82 0.78 -1.06 12.83
C GLN A 82 0.80 0.10 11.82
N SER A 83 -0.08 0.03 10.81
CA SER A 83 -0.19 1.06 9.78
C SER A 83 -0.61 2.41 10.36
N LEU A 84 -1.61 2.40 11.26
CA LEU A 84 -2.10 3.60 11.94
C LEU A 84 -1.06 4.21 12.87
N ARG A 85 -0.41 3.40 13.72
CA ARG A 85 0.66 3.90 14.59
C ARG A 85 1.79 4.55 13.80
N TRP A 86 2.21 3.92 12.71
CA TRP A 86 3.25 4.45 11.83
C TRP A 86 2.87 5.80 11.21
N ALA A 87 1.59 5.98 10.85
CA ALA A 87 1.07 7.23 10.31
C ALA A 87 1.00 8.31 11.39
N ASP A 88 0.44 8.00 12.56
CA ASP A 88 0.32 8.92 13.70
C ASP A 88 1.70 9.45 14.15
N GLU A 89 2.71 8.57 14.23
CA GLU A 89 4.09 8.95 14.57
C GLU A 89 4.67 9.97 13.59
N ARG A 90 4.25 9.91 12.31
CA ARG A 90 4.73 10.83 11.27
C ARG A 90 3.99 12.14 11.26
N GLU A 91 2.69 12.14 11.54
CA GLU A 91 1.96 13.38 11.72
C GLU A 91 2.49 14.17 12.92
N ARG A 92 2.86 13.48 14.00
CA ARG A 92 3.43 14.09 15.22
C ARG A 92 4.89 14.51 15.08
N GLY A 93 5.64 13.91 14.16
CA GLY A 93 7.05 14.20 13.90
C GLY A 93 7.30 15.29 12.85
N ILE A 94 6.25 15.96 12.37
CA ILE A 94 6.33 17.16 11.52
C ILE A 94 6.21 18.41 12.42
N ASP A 95 7.18 18.57 13.33
CA ASP A 95 7.49 19.83 14.04
C ASP A 95 8.98 20.14 13.82
#